data_AF-R6XQ32-F1
#
_entry.id   AF-R6XQ32-F1
#
_cell.length_a   1.000
_cell.length_b   1.000
_cell.length_c   1.000
_cell.angle_alpha   90.00
_cell.angle_beta   90.00
_cell.angle_gamma   90.00
#
_symmetry.space_group_name_H-M   'P 1'
#
loop_
_entity.id
_entity.type
_entity.pdbx_description
1 polymer ?
#
loop_
_entity_poly.entity_id
_entity_poly.type
_entity_poly.pdbx_seq_one_letter_code
_entity_poly.pdbx_strand_id
1 'polypeptide(L)'
;MISLKNKYSYFAPGTIIKLHSYPIMDVDLMMYVNGEFHSKQTSIETDDGYIWEYSFVMPTGEAILQFSTDPFHADKYYYYFVDIFNWVSLLNETTLKAIEIEDGYIGVDPNDPNNAPMIRYSEKIEDINYNLHFLENEPLVKMHNYEPVDGGWYRKVKYITFEGQEYILEISNGMVFWNDFSSYEYFRFDRTPTNFPDIITESN
;
A
#
# COMPACT_ATOMS: atom_id res chain seq x y z
N MET A 1 5.01 -56.93 -5.39
CA MET A 1 5.47 -55.51 -5.44
C MET A 1 4.37 -54.72 -6.13
N ILE A 2 3.57 -53.95 -5.40
CA ILE A 2 2.50 -53.12 -5.98
C ILE A 2 3.08 -51.71 -6.11
N SER A 3 3.31 -51.27 -7.35
CA SER A 3 3.65 -49.88 -7.66
C SER A 3 2.36 -49.06 -7.56
N LEU A 4 2.20 -48.30 -6.48
CA LEU A 4 1.18 -47.25 -6.40
C LEU A 4 1.56 -46.16 -7.41
N LYS A 5 0.86 -46.12 -8.55
CA LYS A 5 0.86 -44.94 -9.41
C LYS A 5 0.22 -43.80 -8.62
N ASN A 6 1.02 -42.83 -8.17
CA ASN A 6 0.50 -41.53 -7.75
C ASN A 6 -0.16 -40.89 -8.98
N LYS A 7 -1.50 -41.00 -9.08
CA LYS A 7 -2.29 -40.18 -9.99
C LYS A 7 -2.34 -38.78 -9.39
N TYR A 8 -1.36 -37.94 -9.72
CA TYR A 8 -1.57 -36.50 -9.63
C TYR A 8 -2.60 -36.13 -10.70
N SER A 9 -3.77 -35.67 -10.27
CA SER A 9 -4.77 -35.06 -11.15
C SER A 9 -4.31 -33.64 -11.43
N TYR A 10 -3.67 -33.43 -12.58
CA TYR A 10 -3.28 -32.09 -13.05
C TYR A 10 -4.44 -31.44 -13.80
N PHE A 11 -4.72 -30.17 -13.52
CA PHE A 11 -5.56 -29.35 -14.39
C PHE A 11 -4.75 -28.98 -15.63
N ALA A 12 -5.35 -29.07 -16.82
CA ALA A 12 -4.67 -28.70 -18.05
C ALA A 12 -4.42 -27.18 -18.09
N PRO A 13 -3.28 -26.70 -18.65
CA PRO A 13 -3.08 -25.27 -18.89
C PRO A 13 -4.25 -24.69 -19.70
N GLY A 14 -4.70 -23.49 -19.32
CA GLY A 14 -5.88 -22.84 -19.90
C GLY A 14 -7.23 -23.23 -19.27
N THR A 15 -7.26 -24.20 -18.35
CA THR A 15 -8.48 -24.52 -17.60
C THR A 15 -8.86 -23.37 -16.67
N ILE A 16 -10.11 -22.90 -16.74
CA ILE A 16 -10.65 -21.94 -15.79
C ILE A 16 -11.04 -22.69 -14.52
N ILE A 17 -10.44 -22.32 -13.40
CA ILE A 17 -10.80 -22.84 -12.07
C ILE A 17 -11.57 -21.76 -11.34
N LYS A 18 -12.70 -22.15 -10.77
CA LYS A 18 -13.56 -21.30 -9.94
C LYS A 18 -13.58 -21.80 -8.51
N LEU A 19 -13.41 -20.90 -7.56
CA LEU A 19 -13.45 -21.17 -6.12
C LEU A 19 -14.54 -20.31 -5.49
N HIS A 20 -15.34 -20.92 -4.63
CA HIS A 20 -16.40 -20.24 -3.88
C HIS A 20 -16.13 -20.32 -2.39
N SER A 21 -16.37 -19.22 -1.69
CA SER A 21 -16.35 -19.17 -0.23
C SER A 21 -17.55 -18.39 0.30
N TYR A 22 -17.94 -18.66 1.55
CA TYR A 22 -18.82 -17.74 2.26
C TYR A 22 -18.08 -16.41 2.53
N PRO A 23 -18.79 -15.27 2.52
CA PRO A 23 -18.21 -13.98 2.83
C PRO A 23 -17.62 -13.96 4.24
N ILE A 24 -16.43 -13.37 4.37
CA ILE A 24 -15.88 -12.99 5.66
C ILE A 24 -16.28 -11.52 5.88
N MET A 25 -16.91 -11.20 7.01
CA MET A 25 -17.33 -9.82 7.25
C MET A 25 -16.12 -8.94 7.57
N ASP A 26 -16.23 -7.66 7.20
CA ASP A 26 -15.32 -6.58 7.56
C ASP A 26 -13.88 -6.66 6.99
N VAL A 27 -13.63 -7.59 6.06
CA VAL A 27 -12.33 -7.70 5.38
C VAL A 27 -12.51 -8.05 3.90
N ASP A 28 -11.54 -7.67 3.08
CA ASP A 28 -11.36 -8.23 1.75
C ASP A 28 -10.50 -9.50 1.83
N LEU A 29 -10.71 -10.44 0.91
CA LEU A 29 -9.86 -11.62 0.76
C LEU A 29 -9.26 -11.61 -0.65
N MET A 30 -7.94 -11.51 -0.70
CA MET A 30 -7.17 -11.38 -1.92
C MET A 30 -6.64 -12.74 -2.33
N MET A 31 -6.75 -13.06 -3.62
CA MET A 31 -6.18 -14.27 -4.22
C MET A 31 -4.87 -13.92 -4.93
N TYR A 32 -3.88 -14.78 -4.73
CA TYR A 32 -2.57 -14.70 -5.35
C TYR A 32 -2.24 -16.01 -6.05
N VAL A 33 -1.58 -15.90 -7.20
CA VAL A 33 -1.14 -17.04 -8.00
C VAL A 33 0.37 -16.95 -8.13
N ASN A 34 1.09 -17.96 -7.62
CA ASN A 34 2.55 -17.99 -7.61
C ASN A 34 3.18 -16.75 -6.92
N GLY A 35 2.55 -16.23 -5.87
CA GLY A 35 3.01 -15.07 -5.11
C GLY A 35 2.65 -13.70 -5.72
N GLU A 36 2.03 -13.66 -6.90
CA GLU A 36 1.58 -12.40 -7.53
C GLU A 36 0.09 -12.15 -7.29
N PHE A 37 -0.28 -10.88 -7.05
CA PHE A 37 -1.68 -10.49 -6.86
C PHE A 37 -2.49 -10.80 -8.12
N HIS A 38 -3.58 -11.55 -7.94
CA HIS A 38 -4.46 -11.93 -9.04
C HIS A 38 -5.76 -11.13 -9.00
N SER A 39 -6.52 -11.23 -7.90
CA SER A 39 -7.82 -10.58 -7.79
C SER A 39 -8.34 -10.53 -6.35
N LYS A 40 -9.22 -9.57 -6.07
CA LYS A 40 -10.13 -9.62 -4.91
C LYS A 40 -11.33 -10.53 -5.20
N GLN A 41 -12.13 -10.80 -4.17
CA GLN A 41 -13.41 -11.49 -4.31
C GLN A 41 -14.37 -10.77 -5.28
N THR A 42 -15.16 -11.55 -6.01
CA THR A 42 -16.38 -11.06 -6.65
C THR A 42 -17.59 -11.57 -5.88
N SER A 43 -18.48 -10.67 -5.44
CA SER A 43 -19.72 -11.05 -4.77
C SER A 43 -20.75 -11.56 -5.77
N ILE A 44 -21.28 -12.76 -5.53
CA ILE A 44 -22.39 -13.34 -6.29
C ILE A 44 -23.57 -13.51 -5.35
N GLU A 45 -24.72 -12.95 -5.73
CA GLU A 45 -25.99 -13.13 -5.02
C GLU A 45 -26.57 -14.51 -5.34
N THR A 46 -27.09 -15.17 -4.31
CA THR A 46 -27.70 -16.50 -4.33
C THR A 46 -28.99 -16.46 -3.51
N ASP A 47 -29.82 -17.50 -3.64
CA ASP A 47 -31.07 -17.61 -2.87
C ASP A 47 -30.84 -17.62 -1.33
N ASP A 48 -29.65 -18.04 -0.89
CA ASP A 48 -29.24 -18.16 0.51
C ASP A 48 -28.35 -16.99 0.99
N GLY A 49 -28.21 -15.92 0.20
CA GLY A 49 -27.38 -14.75 0.49
C GLY A 49 -26.25 -14.56 -0.51
N TYR A 50 -25.10 -14.06 -0.06
CA TYR A 50 -23.94 -13.81 -0.95
C TYR A 50 -22.88 -14.89 -0.79
N ILE A 51 -22.24 -15.25 -1.90
CA ILE A 51 -20.98 -16.00 -1.92
C ILE A 51 -19.89 -15.17 -2.60
N TRP A 52 -18.65 -15.44 -2.28
CA TRP A 52 -17.50 -14.87 -2.97
C TRP A 52 -16.98 -15.85 -4.01
N GLU A 53 -16.79 -15.38 -5.24
CA GLU A 53 -16.19 -16.13 -6.35
C GLU A 53 -14.82 -15.57 -6.71
N TYR A 54 -13.89 -16.50 -6.94
CA TYR A 54 -12.59 -16.27 -7.54
C TYR A 54 -12.46 -17.13 -8.78
N SER A 55 -11.92 -16.58 -9.85
CA SER A 55 -11.64 -17.32 -11.09
C SER A 55 -10.19 -17.10 -11.48
N PHE A 56 -9.45 -18.17 -11.79
CA PHE A 56 -8.12 -18.06 -12.41
C PHE A 56 -7.97 -19.06 -13.56
N VAL A 57 -7.09 -18.73 -14.51
CA VAL A 57 -6.74 -19.61 -15.62
C VAL A 57 -5.48 -20.38 -15.26
N MET A 58 -5.53 -21.72 -15.30
CA MET A 58 -4.39 -22.57 -14.97
C MET A 58 -3.19 -22.25 -15.90
N PRO A 59 -2.02 -21.85 -15.36
CA PRO A 59 -0.84 -21.60 -16.17
C PRO A 59 -0.21 -22.90 -16.67
N THR A 60 0.82 -22.78 -17.51
CA THR A 60 1.67 -23.93 -17.86
C THR A 60 2.53 -24.29 -16.67
N GLY A 61 2.44 -25.53 -16.19
CA GLY A 61 3.22 -26.02 -15.04
C GLY A 61 2.43 -26.00 -13.74
N GLU A 62 3.13 -25.84 -12.63
CA GLU A 62 2.53 -25.80 -11.29
C GLU A 62 2.04 -24.38 -10.95
N ALA A 63 0.95 -24.32 -10.19
CA ALA A 63 0.41 -23.07 -9.64
C ALA A 63 0.19 -23.24 -8.14
N ILE A 64 0.69 -22.28 -7.37
CA ILE A 64 0.42 -22.16 -5.94
C ILE A 64 -0.63 -21.06 -5.76
N LEU A 65 -1.78 -21.43 -5.23
CA LEU A 65 -2.83 -20.48 -4.86
C LEU A 65 -2.66 -20.12 -3.39
N GLN A 66 -2.62 -18.82 -3.09
CA GLN A 66 -2.59 -18.29 -1.75
C GLN A 66 -3.74 -17.29 -1.58
N PHE A 67 -4.38 -17.33 -0.41
CA PHE A 67 -5.40 -16.39 -0.02
C PHE A 67 -4.93 -15.66 1.22
N SER A 68 -5.06 -14.34 1.21
CA SER A 68 -4.70 -13.50 2.34
C SER A 68 -5.68 -12.36 2.46
N THR A 69 -5.98 -11.94 3.68
CA THR A 69 -6.66 -10.66 3.93
C THR A 69 -5.67 -9.49 3.92
N ASP A 70 -4.38 -9.78 3.81
CA ASP A 70 -3.30 -8.83 3.68
C ASP A 70 -3.05 -8.54 2.18
N PRO A 71 -3.26 -7.29 1.72
CA PRO A 71 -2.98 -6.89 0.35
C PRO A 71 -1.47 -6.87 0.01
N PHE A 72 -0.60 -7.03 1.01
CA PHE A 72 0.85 -6.92 0.87
C PHE A 72 1.51 -8.27 1.20
N HIS A 73 1.92 -9.01 0.16
CA HIS A 73 2.62 -10.29 0.30
C HIS A 73 3.91 -10.21 1.13
N ALA A 74 4.12 -11.19 2.00
CA ALA A 74 5.38 -11.38 2.73
C ALA A 74 6.58 -11.69 1.80
N ASP A 75 6.33 -12.25 0.61
CA ASP A 75 7.39 -12.67 -0.31
C ASP A 75 7.92 -11.52 -1.20
N LYS A 76 7.16 -10.41 -1.29
CA LYS A 76 7.60 -9.20 -2.01
C LYS A 76 8.53 -8.42 -1.07
N TYR A 77 9.83 -8.52 -1.33
CA TYR A 77 10.85 -7.88 -0.48
C TYR A 77 10.80 -6.35 -0.55
N TYR A 78 10.37 -5.79 -1.68
CA TYR A 78 10.32 -4.35 -1.95
C TYR A 78 8.98 -3.91 -2.51
N TYR A 79 8.42 -2.86 -1.93
CA TYR A 79 7.25 -2.12 -2.39
C TYR A 79 7.67 -0.74 -2.87
N TYR A 80 6.96 -0.16 -3.83
CA TYR A 80 7.04 1.26 -4.15
C TYR A 80 5.76 1.95 -3.70
N PHE A 81 5.77 3.29 -3.61
CA PHE A 81 4.56 4.03 -3.19
C PHE A 81 3.35 3.72 -4.09
N VAL A 82 3.55 3.51 -5.39
CA VAL A 82 2.48 3.12 -6.32
C VAL A 82 1.87 1.75 -6.03
N ASP A 83 2.62 0.84 -5.38
CA ASP A 83 2.10 -0.47 -4.97
C ASP A 83 1.19 -0.37 -3.73
N ILE A 84 1.36 0.69 -2.94
CA ILE A 84 0.72 0.86 -1.62
C ILE A 84 -0.43 1.86 -1.71
N PHE A 85 -0.24 2.93 -2.47
CA PHE A 85 -1.14 4.06 -2.57
C PHE A 85 -1.60 4.24 -4.01
N ASN A 86 -2.83 3.80 -4.31
CA ASN A 86 -3.41 3.88 -5.65
C ASN A 86 -3.39 5.31 -6.24
N TRP A 87 -3.52 6.33 -5.37
CA TRP A 87 -3.51 7.73 -5.78
C TRP A 87 -2.17 8.21 -6.33
N VAL A 88 -1.06 7.53 -6.05
CA VAL A 88 0.28 7.91 -6.55
C VAL A 88 0.30 7.87 -8.08
N SER A 89 -0.40 6.91 -8.69
CA SER A 89 -0.51 6.81 -10.16
C SER A 89 -1.25 7.98 -10.82
N LEU A 90 -1.99 8.78 -10.04
CA LEU A 90 -2.74 9.94 -10.51
C LEU A 90 -1.88 11.21 -10.50
N LEU A 91 -0.72 11.19 -9.84
CA LEU A 91 0.14 12.35 -9.66
C LEU A 91 1.21 12.42 -10.74
N ASN A 92 1.35 13.58 -11.36
CA ASN A 92 2.42 13.96 -12.27
C ASN A 92 2.52 15.49 -12.35
N GLU A 93 3.49 16.01 -13.11
CA GLU A 93 3.74 17.46 -13.27
C GLU A 93 2.51 18.26 -13.76
N THR A 94 1.55 17.61 -14.42
CA THR A 94 0.34 18.27 -14.95
C THR A 94 -0.86 18.19 -14.02
N THR A 95 -0.85 17.28 -13.05
CA THR A 95 -1.97 17.08 -12.10
C THR A 95 -1.67 17.63 -10.72
N LEU A 96 -0.41 17.57 -10.28
CA LEU A 96 0.02 18.03 -8.96
C LEU A 96 0.30 19.53 -8.98
N LYS A 97 -0.41 20.29 -8.14
CA LYS A 97 -0.30 21.75 -8.04
C LYS A 97 0.64 22.18 -6.93
N ALA A 98 0.53 21.55 -5.77
CA ALA A 98 1.23 21.99 -4.57
C ALA A 98 1.55 20.85 -3.62
N ILE A 99 2.53 21.09 -2.75
CA ILE A 99 2.89 20.25 -1.63
C ILE A 99 2.74 21.06 -0.34
N GLU A 100 2.06 20.50 0.64
CA GLU A 100 2.01 21.00 2.01
C GLU A 100 2.64 19.95 2.94
N ILE A 101 3.52 20.38 3.84
CA ILE A 101 4.20 19.53 4.80
C ILE A 101 3.92 20.05 6.20
N GLU A 102 3.40 19.16 7.05
CA GLU A 102 3.22 19.38 8.48
C GLU A 102 4.20 18.47 9.23
N ASP A 103 5.17 19.06 9.91
CA ASP A 103 6.14 18.39 10.77
C ASP A 103 5.78 18.64 12.23
N GLY A 104 5.70 17.59 13.05
CA GLY A 104 5.33 17.73 14.46
C GLY A 104 5.76 16.56 15.34
N TYR A 105 5.29 16.58 16.59
CA TYR A 105 5.61 15.58 17.60
C TYR A 105 4.38 14.79 18.04
N ILE A 106 4.58 13.51 18.35
CA ILE A 106 3.52 12.59 18.75
C ILE A 106 3.31 12.68 20.27
N GLY A 107 2.06 12.67 20.72
CA GLY A 107 1.72 12.58 22.15
C GLY A 107 1.96 13.86 22.96
N VAL A 108 2.12 15.00 22.29
CA VAL A 108 2.26 16.33 22.93
C VAL A 108 1.08 17.23 22.57
N ASP A 109 0.82 18.26 23.39
CA ASP A 109 -0.22 19.26 23.08
C ASP A 109 0.23 20.12 21.89
N PRO A 110 -0.46 20.05 20.73
CA PRO A 110 -0.10 20.83 19.55
C PRO A 110 -0.35 22.33 19.72
N ASN A 111 -1.06 22.75 20.78
CA ASN A 111 -1.30 24.16 21.09
C ASN A 111 -0.22 24.78 21.98
N ASP A 112 0.71 23.98 22.53
CA ASP A 112 1.89 24.51 23.19
C ASP A 112 2.80 25.15 22.13
N PRO A 113 3.14 26.45 22.24
CA PRO A 113 4.00 27.13 21.27
C PRO A 113 5.36 26.45 21.04
N ASN A 114 5.85 25.66 22.01
CA ASN A 114 7.11 24.92 21.87
C ASN A 114 6.97 23.62 21.08
N ASN A 115 5.75 23.11 20.91
CA ASN A 115 5.43 21.85 20.27
C ASN A 115 4.49 22.00 19.07
N ALA A 116 4.12 23.24 18.73
CA ALA A 116 3.26 23.54 17.60
C ALA A 116 3.87 23.00 16.30
N PRO A 117 3.07 22.32 15.45
CA PRO A 117 3.59 21.75 14.22
C PRO A 117 4.06 22.85 13.27
N MET A 118 5.14 22.58 12.57
CA MET A 118 5.67 23.44 11.52
C MET A 118 4.98 23.08 10.20
N ILE A 119 4.29 24.05 9.60
CA ILE A 119 3.59 23.87 8.32
C ILE A 119 4.32 24.66 7.23
N ARG A 120 4.65 23.98 6.13
CA ARG A 120 5.37 24.52 4.97
C ARG A 120 4.58 24.21 3.70
N TYR A 121 4.58 25.12 2.74
CA TYR A 121 3.77 25.03 1.51
C TYR A 121 4.58 25.49 0.29
N SER A 122 4.51 24.73 -0.80
CA SER A 122 5.17 25.10 -2.06
C SER A 122 4.36 24.71 -3.29
N GLU A 123 4.32 25.63 -4.27
CA GLU A 123 3.86 25.40 -5.66
C GLU A 123 5.03 25.41 -6.65
N LYS A 124 6.28 25.47 -6.17
CA LYS A 124 7.46 25.55 -7.05
C LYS A 124 7.70 24.20 -7.71
N ILE A 125 8.03 24.24 -9.00
CA ILE A 125 8.21 23.04 -9.82
C ILE A 125 9.36 22.16 -9.31
N GLU A 126 10.40 22.74 -8.71
CA GLU A 126 11.52 21.99 -8.14
C GLU A 126 11.08 21.12 -6.96
N ASP A 127 10.21 21.64 -6.09
CA ASP A 127 9.67 20.88 -4.96
C ASP A 127 8.67 19.83 -5.43
N ILE A 128 7.83 20.16 -6.42
CA ILE A 128 6.91 19.21 -7.06
C ILE A 128 7.69 18.04 -7.66
N ASN A 129 8.71 18.33 -8.46
CA ASN A 129 9.52 17.31 -9.13
C ASN A 129 10.31 16.45 -8.13
N TYR A 130 10.82 17.06 -7.06
CA TYR A 130 11.49 16.32 -5.98
C TYR A 130 10.54 15.28 -5.35
N ASN A 131 9.31 15.68 -5.01
CA ASN A 131 8.36 14.76 -4.39
C ASN A 131 7.80 13.71 -5.36
N LEU A 132 7.57 14.06 -6.63
CA LEU A 132 7.19 13.08 -7.66
C LEU A 132 8.29 12.03 -7.86
N HIS A 133 9.55 12.47 -7.94
CA HIS A 133 10.69 11.57 -8.05
C HIS A 133 10.82 10.65 -6.84
N PHE A 134 10.62 11.18 -5.63
CA PHE A 134 10.59 10.41 -4.40
C PHE A 134 9.52 9.30 -4.44
N LEU A 135 8.27 9.64 -4.77
CA LEU A 135 7.17 8.67 -4.84
C LEU A 135 7.42 7.56 -5.88
N GLU A 136 8.08 7.90 -6.99
CA GLU A 136 8.37 6.94 -8.06
C GLU A 136 9.51 5.98 -7.68
N ASN A 137 10.56 6.46 -6.98
CA ASN A 137 11.83 5.76 -6.91
C ASN A 137 12.18 5.18 -5.53
N GLU A 138 11.54 5.64 -4.45
CA GLU A 138 11.92 5.20 -3.11
C GLU A 138 11.27 3.86 -2.73
N PRO A 139 12.08 2.82 -2.46
CA PRO A 139 11.57 1.52 -2.07
C PRO A 139 11.24 1.46 -0.57
N LEU A 140 10.17 0.74 -0.30
CA LEU A 140 9.60 0.49 1.00
C LEU A 140 9.65 -1.00 1.32
N VAL A 141 9.85 -1.32 2.59
CA VAL A 141 9.86 -2.68 3.11
C VAL A 141 8.76 -2.77 4.15
N LYS A 142 7.84 -3.73 3.97
CA LYS A 142 6.78 -3.98 4.94
C LYS A 142 7.37 -4.40 6.29
N MET A 143 6.85 -3.82 7.37
CA MET A 143 7.25 -4.14 8.73
C MET A 143 6.24 -5.08 9.37
N HIS A 144 6.63 -6.32 9.59
CA HIS A 144 5.80 -7.29 10.32
C HIS A 144 5.84 -7.02 11.83
N ASN A 145 4.67 -7.01 12.47
CA ASN A 145 4.51 -6.86 13.93
C ASN A 145 5.12 -5.56 14.50
N TYR A 146 5.08 -4.47 13.73
CA TYR A 146 5.49 -3.17 14.26
C TYR A 146 4.44 -2.66 15.24
N GLU A 147 4.88 -2.37 16.46
CA GLU A 147 4.08 -1.67 17.46
C GLU A 147 4.50 -0.19 17.47
N PRO A 148 3.57 0.75 17.21
CA PRO A 148 3.85 2.17 17.33
C PRO A 148 4.33 2.51 18.74
N VAL A 149 5.35 3.36 18.83
CA VAL A 149 5.84 3.88 20.10
C VAL A 149 5.09 5.14 20.50
N ASP A 150 4.86 5.31 21.80
CA ASP A 150 4.36 6.56 22.36
C ASP A 150 5.45 7.63 22.27
N GLY A 151 5.24 8.61 21.37
CA GLY A 151 6.13 9.75 21.20
C GLY A 151 7.00 9.71 19.93
N GLY A 152 7.86 10.71 19.81
CA GLY A 152 8.70 10.93 18.63
C GLY A 152 8.12 11.96 17.67
N TRP A 153 8.40 11.82 16.38
CA TRP A 153 8.04 12.81 15.36
C TRP A 153 7.12 12.21 14.29
N TYR A 154 6.31 13.08 13.69
CA TYR A 154 5.56 12.75 12.48
C TYR A 154 5.80 13.81 11.40
N ARG A 155 5.60 13.38 10.16
CA ARG A 155 5.52 14.22 8.97
C ARG A 155 4.27 13.83 8.20
N LYS A 156 3.38 14.79 7.96
CA LYS A 156 2.25 14.62 7.02
C LYS A 156 2.56 15.41 5.76
N VAL A 157 2.47 14.73 4.63
CA VAL A 157 2.72 15.32 3.31
C VAL A 157 1.41 15.28 2.56
N LYS A 158 0.88 16.45 2.25
CA LYS A 158 -0.34 16.61 1.48
C LYS A 158 0.01 17.02 0.05
N TYR A 159 -0.38 16.17 -0.88
CA TYR A 159 -0.28 16.37 -2.33
C TYR A 159 -1.59 16.98 -2.82
N ILE A 160 -1.55 18.24 -3.27
CA ILE A 160 -2.74 19.00 -3.66
C ILE A 160 -2.75 19.13 -5.17
N THR A 161 -3.81 18.64 -5.81
CA THR A 161 -3.95 18.70 -7.27
C THR A 161 -4.53 20.03 -7.75
N PHE A 162 -4.43 20.30 -9.06
CA PHE A 162 -5.05 21.49 -9.66
C PHE A 162 -6.59 21.53 -9.52
N GLU A 163 -7.22 20.36 -9.45
CA GLU A 163 -8.66 20.20 -9.26
C GLU A 163 -9.08 20.29 -7.78
N GLY A 164 -8.13 20.40 -6.85
CA GLY A 164 -8.37 20.59 -5.43
C GLY A 164 -8.54 19.30 -4.62
N GLN A 165 -8.32 18.12 -5.22
CA GLN A 165 -8.20 16.87 -4.47
C GLN A 165 -6.89 16.85 -3.68
N GLU A 166 -6.96 16.30 -2.47
CA GLU A 166 -5.84 16.18 -1.54
C GLU A 166 -5.55 14.69 -1.28
N TYR A 167 -4.28 14.32 -1.39
CA TYR A 167 -3.78 13.00 -1.00
C TYR A 167 -2.77 13.14 0.11
N ILE A 168 -2.93 12.35 1.17
CA ILE A 168 -2.12 12.47 2.38
C ILE A 168 -1.23 11.24 2.49
N LEU A 169 0.07 11.49 2.66
CA LEU A 169 1.06 10.52 3.08
C LEU A 169 1.47 10.83 4.51
N GLU A 170 1.34 9.84 5.40
CA GLU A 170 1.76 9.98 6.80
C GLU A 170 3.03 9.18 7.06
N ILE A 171 4.01 9.84 7.68
CA ILE A 171 5.27 9.24 8.11
C ILE A 171 5.40 9.48 9.61
N SER A 172 5.57 8.41 10.39
CA SER A 172 5.71 8.46 11.85
C SER A 172 6.96 7.71 12.27
N ASN A 173 7.88 8.40 12.93
CA ASN A 173 9.16 7.80 13.37
C ASN A 173 9.90 7.06 12.24
N GLY A 174 9.85 7.61 11.01
CA GLY A 174 10.45 7.01 9.82
C GLY A 174 9.67 5.85 9.18
N MET A 175 8.48 5.56 9.68
CA MET A 175 7.56 4.56 9.11
C MET A 175 6.48 5.24 8.27
N VAL A 176 6.32 4.81 7.03
CA VAL A 176 5.17 5.14 6.18
C VAL A 176 3.96 4.35 6.66
N PHE A 177 2.87 5.06 6.94
CA PHE A 177 1.62 4.49 7.39
C PHE A 177 0.64 4.31 6.23
N TRP A 178 0.02 3.13 6.18
CA TRP A 178 -1.09 2.84 5.28
C TRP A 178 -2.28 2.33 6.08
N ASN A 179 -3.49 2.74 5.68
CA ASN A 179 -4.73 2.37 6.34
C ASN A 179 -5.88 2.34 5.33
N ASP A 180 -6.70 1.31 5.37
CA ASP A 180 -7.91 1.18 4.54
C ASP A 180 -9.21 1.06 5.35
N PHE A 181 -9.22 1.62 6.57
CA PHE A 181 -10.29 1.54 7.58
C PHE A 181 -10.48 0.15 8.21
N SER A 182 -10.14 -0.93 7.50
CA SER A 182 -10.25 -2.31 7.97
C SER A 182 -8.93 -2.85 8.54
N SER A 183 -7.82 -2.32 8.05
CA SER A 183 -6.48 -2.74 8.42
C SER A 183 -5.52 -1.55 8.35
N TYR A 184 -4.44 -1.65 9.11
CA TYR A 184 -3.34 -0.70 9.04
C TYR A 184 -2.03 -1.45 8.89
N GLU A 185 -1.12 -0.84 8.13
CA GLU A 185 0.18 -1.42 7.80
C GLU A 185 1.27 -0.37 7.91
N TYR A 186 2.47 -0.83 8.28
CA TYR A 186 3.64 0.01 8.41
C TYR A 186 4.72 -0.44 7.45
N PHE A 187 5.33 0.54 6.80
CA PHE A 187 6.44 0.31 5.89
C PHE A 187 7.61 1.18 6.32
N ARG A 188 8.81 0.62 6.31
CA ARG A 188 10.03 1.42 6.46
C ARG A 188 10.67 1.65 5.11
N PHE A 189 11.48 2.69 5.00
CA PHE A 189 12.42 2.83 3.89
C PHE A 189 13.45 1.68 3.91
N ASP A 190 13.80 1.14 2.73
CA ASP A 190 14.80 0.04 2.61
C ASP A 190 16.13 0.41 3.27
N ARG A 191 16.54 1.67 3.11
CA ARG A 191 17.78 2.22 3.67
C ARG A 191 17.43 3.32 4.64
N THR A 192 18.36 3.67 5.52
CA THR A 192 18.24 4.88 6.34
C THR A 192 17.91 6.03 5.39
N PRO A 193 16.71 6.63 5.49
CA PRO A 193 16.27 7.59 4.50
C PRO A 193 17.21 8.79 4.57
N THR A 194 18.04 8.96 3.54
CA THR A 194 18.78 10.21 3.35
C THR A 194 17.87 11.31 2.80
N ASN A 195 16.71 10.92 2.28
CA ASN A 195 15.71 11.79 1.68
C ASN A 195 14.32 11.38 2.19
N PHE A 196 13.50 12.37 2.56
CA PHE A 196 12.05 12.26 2.79
C PHE A 196 11.34 13.16 1.78
N PRO A 197 10.02 13.02 1.57
CA PRO A 197 9.28 14.06 0.86
C PRO A 197 9.47 15.38 1.60
N ASP A 198 9.81 16.44 0.88
CA ASP A 198 10.25 17.72 1.45
C ASP A 198 10.02 18.90 0.48
N ILE A 199 10.07 20.12 1.00
CA ILE A 199 10.16 21.37 0.27
C ILE A 199 11.63 21.82 0.34
N ILE A 200 12.38 21.56 -0.71
CA ILE A 200 13.84 21.75 -0.78
C ILE A 200 14.23 23.19 -1.11
N THR A 201 13.32 23.96 -1.70
CA THR A 201 13.59 25.35 -2.09
C THR A 201 13.44 26.38 -0.98
N GLU A 202 13.09 25.96 0.25
CA GLU A 202 13.06 26.81 1.44
C GLU A 202 14.46 27.01 2.06
N SER A 203 15.49 26.41 1.48
CA SER A 203 16.88 26.66 1.84
C SER A 203 17.40 27.95 1.18
N ASN A 204 17.09 29.11 1.76
CA ASN A 204 17.85 30.36 1.59
C ASN A 204 17.76 31.23 2.85
#